data_AF-A0A177AKH9-F1
#
_entry.id   AF-A0A177AKH9-F1
#
_cell.length_a   1.000
_cell.length_b   1.000
_cell.length_c   1.000
_cell.angle_alpha   90.00
_cell.angle_beta   90.00
_cell.angle_gamma   90.00
#
_symmetry.space_group_name_H-M   'P 1'
#
loop_
_entity.id
_entity.type
_entity.pdbx_description
1 polymer ?
#
loop_
_entity_poly.entity_id
_entity_poly.type
_entity_poly.pdbx_seq_one_letter_code
_entity_poly.pdbx_strand_id
1 'polypeptide(L)'
;MISHPAEKVAAPTQLPTRQSTGASGLSDVAVPETDTRETSALLEERLRAWKHAVGYLEEYISATEKAQKAHAKEYERVLKTIQDPLKEGYHFDQSLGGVAGLFENMRVNTESLANSHLETEKNLKGTVLPILERLHKEIKNKSKEISSGVGKAAKEIEKLRNTTQKHIELLGQQSAAAESSGSKVNPHDDPYITQRGIYYRLHKQILEENNNSQDLISVQENFAAFEHHVVEVIQQAMASFVQYVGGQVQRNQNAYTDMLSNVQRIPPDFEWNGFKQREAETLVDPSSAPRSIDGVTFPNQNHKSTQPLLEGTLERKSRNILSSGYSTGYYAITNALYLHGFKDNDNVRKDPEPEVSIYLPDAVVGVPNGEKFHVKGKDVSKGFSSKLAGTSELNFKAHTANDAEKWVEVIKMAAGANAARAPYSSGPSSPISPTTQKQASIGLIGEAAPVAETKAVEAAQEQGVTAAHPAPLKIEEGVTGGKTVASPTAVAPSATGAVVGTDKTTMPPVE
;
A
#
# COMPACT_ATOMS: atom_id res chain seq x y z
N MET A 1 29.51 46.82 -104.45
CA MET A 1 30.39 47.72 -103.68
C MET A 1 30.56 47.10 -102.30
N ILE A 2 31.73 46.70 -101.76
CA ILE A 2 33.17 46.89 -101.99
C ILE A 2 33.82 45.70 -101.21
N SER A 3 34.37 44.67 -101.89
CA SER A 3 35.81 44.32 -102.04
C SER A 3 36.68 44.21 -100.76
N HIS A 4 37.21 42.99 -100.53
CA HIS A 4 38.31 42.63 -99.61
C HIS A 4 39.67 43.24 -100.01
N PRO A 5 40.70 43.20 -99.13
CA PRO A 5 41.71 42.14 -99.29
C PRO A 5 42.27 41.52 -97.99
N ALA A 6 42.99 40.42 -98.18
CA ALA A 6 43.55 39.47 -97.22
C ALA A 6 44.89 39.90 -96.58
N GLU A 7 45.19 39.34 -95.40
CA GLU A 7 46.50 39.45 -94.74
C GLU A 7 47.06 38.07 -94.33
N LYS A 8 48.39 37.98 -94.40
CA LYS A 8 49.24 36.77 -94.49
C LYS A 8 49.38 35.98 -93.18
N VAL A 9 49.54 34.67 -93.34
CA VAL A 9 49.94 33.69 -92.32
C VAL A 9 51.41 33.88 -91.92
N ALA A 10 51.70 33.92 -90.61
CA ALA A 10 53.05 33.82 -90.03
C ALA A 10 53.11 32.61 -89.08
N ALA A 11 54.13 31.77 -89.26
CA ALA A 11 54.38 30.56 -88.47
C ALA A 11 54.98 30.89 -87.08
N PRO A 12 54.57 30.20 -85.99
CA PRO A 12 55.17 30.41 -84.68
C PRO A 12 56.42 29.55 -84.49
N THR A 13 57.52 30.23 -84.17
CA THR A 13 58.83 29.72 -83.76
C THR A 13 58.72 28.93 -82.44
N GLN A 14 59.12 27.65 -82.45
CA GLN A 14 59.30 26.83 -81.24
C GLN A 14 60.54 27.30 -80.45
N LEU A 15 60.35 27.65 -79.18
CA LEU A 15 61.42 27.79 -78.19
C LEU A 15 61.61 26.44 -77.46
N PRO A 16 62.85 26.04 -77.11
CA PRO A 16 63.11 24.74 -76.51
C PRO A 16 62.73 24.73 -75.02
N THR A 17 61.73 23.93 -74.66
CA THR A 17 61.39 23.61 -73.28
C THR A 17 62.43 22.66 -72.70
N ARG A 18 63.15 23.12 -71.67
CA ARG A 18 64.05 22.31 -70.82
C ARG A 18 63.26 21.13 -70.24
N GLN A 19 63.63 19.90 -70.62
CA GLN A 19 63.24 18.70 -69.89
C GLN A 19 63.93 18.71 -68.53
N SER A 20 63.14 18.85 -67.47
CA SER A 20 63.54 18.57 -66.10
C SER A 20 63.62 17.05 -65.92
N THR A 21 64.79 16.54 -65.56
CA THR A 21 65.03 15.14 -65.19
C THR A 21 64.28 14.80 -63.90
N GLY A 22 63.06 14.30 -64.04
CA GLY A 22 62.29 13.70 -62.94
C GLY A 22 62.68 12.24 -62.74
N ALA A 23 63.79 12.00 -62.03
CA ALA A 23 64.24 10.65 -61.65
C ALA A 23 63.67 10.16 -60.29
N SER A 24 62.66 10.85 -59.75
CA SER A 24 62.07 10.57 -58.43
C SER A 24 60.61 10.10 -58.46
N GLY A 25 60.01 9.96 -59.65
CA GLY A 25 58.60 9.57 -59.80
C GLY A 25 58.33 8.06 -60.02
N LEU A 26 59.37 7.21 -60.09
CA LEU A 26 59.21 5.78 -60.36
C LEU A 26 59.27 4.89 -59.10
N SER A 27 59.57 5.45 -57.93
CA SER A 27 59.57 4.71 -56.66
C SER A 27 58.21 4.68 -55.95
N ASP A 28 57.23 5.46 -56.41
CA ASP A 28 55.98 5.72 -55.70
C ASP A 28 54.82 4.78 -56.09
N VAL A 29 55.01 3.90 -57.09
CA VAL A 29 53.93 3.03 -57.63
C VAL A 29 54.30 1.54 -57.56
N ALA A 30 55.19 1.15 -56.64
CA ALA A 30 55.58 -0.25 -56.46
C ALA A 30 55.05 -0.90 -55.17
N VAL A 31 54.46 -0.11 -54.25
CA VAL A 31 54.01 -0.59 -52.93
C VAL A 31 52.54 -0.22 -52.74
N PRO A 32 51.62 -1.19 -52.58
CA PRO A 32 50.20 -0.91 -52.35
C PRO A 32 49.95 -0.06 -51.09
N GLU A 33 49.02 0.90 -51.17
CA GLU A 33 48.65 1.85 -50.10
C GLU A 33 47.86 1.22 -48.92
N THR A 34 47.42 -0.04 -49.02
CA THR A 34 46.73 -0.70 -47.90
C THR A 34 47.73 -1.06 -46.80
N ASP A 35 47.90 -0.15 -45.84
CA ASP A 35 48.75 -0.40 -44.68
C ASP A 35 48.09 -1.41 -43.74
N THR A 36 48.58 -2.64 -43.78
CA THR A 36 48.20 -3.77 -42.91
C THR A 36 48.18 -3.42 -41.42
N ARG A 37 48.95 -2.40 -41.01
CA ARG A 37 49.00 -1.89 -39.65
C ARG A 37 47.73 -1.12 -39.27
N GLU A 38 47.08 -0.45 -40.23
CA GLU A 38 45.83 0.26 -40.00
C GLU A 38 44.66 -0.71 -39.76
N THR A 39 44.61 -1.81 -40.50
CA THR A 39 43.57 -2.85 -40.34
C THR A 39 43.61 -3.49 -38.95
N SER A 40 44.79 -3.86 -38.45
CA SER A 40 44.92 -4.46 -37.11
C SER A 40 44.57 -3.49 -36.00
N ALA A 41 45.05 -2.25 -36.08
CA ALA A 41 44.73 -1.21 -35.10
C ALA A 41 43.22 -0.95 -35.04
N LEU A 42 42.54 -0.92 -36.20
CA LEU A 42 41.09 -0.74 -36.27
C LEU A 42 40.32 -1.91 -35.63
N LEU A 43 40.73 -3.16 -35.87
CA LEU A 43 40.10 -4.33 -35.26
C LEU A 43 40.31 -4.36 -33.73
N GLU A 44 41.48 -3.96 -33.25
CA GLU A 44 41.75 -3.82 -31.81
C GLU A 44 40.86 -2.75 -31.17
N GLU A 45 40.71 -1.60 -31.82
CA GLU A 45 39.81 -0.54 -31.37
C GLU A 45 38.36 -1.03 -31.32
N ARG A 46 37.92 -1.78 -32.33
CA ARG A 46 36.58 -2.38 -32.38
C ARG A 46 36.34 -3.36 -31.23
N LEU A 47 37.32 -4.21 -30.88
CA LEU A 47 37.21 -5.06 -29.69
C LEU A 47 37.19 -4.28 -28.38
N ARG A 48 37.94 -3.19 -28.29
CA ARG A 48 37.88 -2.29 -27.13
C ARG A 48 36.49 -1.69 -26.97
N ALA A 49 35.83 -1.30 -28.07
CA ALA A 49 34.46 -0.82 -28.03
C ALA A 49 33.49 -1.90 -27.51
N TRP A 50 33.57 -3.13 -28.01
CA TRP A 50 32.77 -4.25 -27.50
C TRP A 50 33.02 -4.56 -26.02
N LYS A 51 34.29 -4.50 -25.61
CA LYS A 51 34.67 -4.70 -24.21
C LYS A 51 34.02 -3.65 -23.30
N HIS A 52 34.01 -2.38 -23.71
CA HIS A 52 33.31 -1.32 -22.97
C HIS A 52 31.80 -1.55 -22.95
N ALA A 53 31.20 -1.94 -24.08
CA ALA A 53 29.76 -2.22 -24.14
C ALA A 53 29.34 -3.34 -23.16
N VAL A 54 30.10 -4.44 -23.11
CA VAL A 54 29.87 -5.53 -22.15
C VAL A 54 30.12 -5.05 -20.72
N GLY A 55 31.17 -4.25 -20.47
CA GLY A 55 31.42 -3.66 -19.16
C GLY A 55 30.27 -2.79 -18.65
N TYR A 56 29.65 -1.98 -19.51
CA TYR A 56 28.47 -1.19 -19.14
C TYR A 56 27.26 -2.06 -18.82
N LEU A 57 27.08 -3.18 -19.51
CA LEU A 57 26.04 -4.15 -19.17
C LEU A 57 26.30 -4.82 -17.82
N GLU A 58 27.54 -5.22 -17.53
CA GLU A 58 27.93 -5.74 -16.21
C GLU A 58 27.60 -4.75 -15.09
N GLU A 59 27.94 -3.47 -15.28
CA GLU A 59 27.64 -2.39 -14.33
C GLU A 59 26.14 -2.20 -14.13
N TYR A 60 25.35 -2.19 -15.21
CA TYR A 60 23.89 -2.06 -15.15
C TYR A 60 23.24 -3.23 -14.41
N ILE A 61 23.62 -4.46 -14.74
CA ILE A 61 23.10 -5.66 -14.09
C ILE A 61 23.51 -5.67 -12.60
N SER A 62 24.76 -5.28 -12.28
CA SER A 62 25.22 -5.18 -10.89
C SER A 62 24.48 -4.09 -10.10
N ALA A 63 24.20 -2.94 -10.72
CA ALA A 63 23.40 -1.90 -10.07
C ALA A 63 21.97 -2.40 -9.79
N THR A 64 21.37 -3.11 -10.73
CA THR A 64 20.04 -3.72 -10.57
C THR A 64 20.04 -4.80 -9.48
N GLU A 65 21.05 -5.67 -9.44
CA GLU A 65 21.26 -6.66 -8.39
C GLU A 65 21.31 -6.02 -6.99
N LYS A 66 22.08 -4.95 -6.82
CA LYS A 66 22.14 -4.18 -5.57
C LYS A 66 20.79 -3.54 -5.21
N ALA A 67 20.05 -3.03 -6.20
CA ALA A 67 18.71 -2.48 -5.98
C ALA A 67 17.74 -3.57 -5.49
N GLN A 68 17.75 -4.76 -6.09
CA GLN A 68 16.96 -5.91 -5.65
C GLN A 68 17.29 -6.30 -4.20
N LYS A 69 18.59 -6.30 -3.84
CA LYS A 69 19.04 -6.49 -2.44
C LYS A 69 18.46 -5.46 -1.48
N ALA A 70 18.47 -4.19 -1.89
CA ALA A 70 17.97 -3.09 -1.07
C ALA A 70 16.46 -3.22 -0.87
N HIS A 71 15.71 -3.54 -1.94
CA HIS A 71 14.27 -3.80 -1.86
C HIS A 71 13.93 -4.94 -0.91
N ALA A 72 14.68 -6.05 -0.94
CA ALA A 72 14.48 -7.14 0.02
C ALA A 72 14.56 -6.64 1.47
N LYS A 73 15.59 -5.86 1.81
CA LYS A 73 15.75 -5.25 3.15
C LYS A 73 14.65 -4.25 3.48
N GLU A 74 14.14 -3.51 2.51
CA GLU A 74 13.02 -2.60 2.77
C GLU A 74 11.72 -3.35 3.02
N TYR A 75 11.45 -4.44 2.31
CA TYR A 75 10.30 -5.28 2.61
C TYR A 75 10.43 -6.00 3.96
N GLU A 76 11.64 -6.36 4.41
CA GLU A 76 11.85 -6.80 5.79
C GLU A 76 11.49 -5.71 6.81
N ARG A 77 11.75 -4.42 6.51
CA ARG A 77 11.32 -3.31 7.37
C ARG A 77 9.81 -3.10 7.34
N VAL A 78 9.18 -3.24 6.18
CA VAL A 78 7.71 -3.22 6.06
C VAL A 78 7.10 -4.38 6.85
N LEU A 79 7.66 -5.59 6.77
CA LEU A 79 7.18 -6.73 7.54
C LEU A 79 7.20 -6.45 9.05
N LYS A 80 8.24 -5.78 9.56
CA LYS A 80 8.33 -5.38 10.98
C LYS A 80 7.19 -4.47 11.43
N THR A 81 6.57 -3.69 10.56
CA THR A 81 5.45 -2.82 10.96
C THR A 81 4.16 -3.59 11.25
N ILE A 82 4.07 -4.82 10.74
CA ILE A 82 2.93 -5.71 10.94
C ILE A 82 3.32 -6.99 11.65
N GLN A 83 4.57 -7.15 12.11
CA GLN A 83 5.09 -8.40 12.65
C GLN A 83 4.38 -8.81 13.95
N ASP A 84 4.13 -7.86 14.84
CA ASP A 84 3.46 -8.14 16.10
C ASP A 84 1.98 -8.48 15.88
N PRO A 85 1.40 -9.41 16.65
CA PRO A 85 -0.04 -9.63 16.66
C PRO A 85 -0.82 -8.34 16.93
N LEU A 86 -2.07 -8.30 16.47
CA LEU A 86 -2.94 -7.15 16.71
C LEU A 86 -3.07 -6.86 18.21
N LYS A 87 -2.87 -5.60 18.59
CA LYS A 87 -3.19 -5.13 19.94
C LYS A 87 -4.69 -5.30 20.15
N GLU A 88 -5.05 -5.77 21.34
CA GLU A 88 -6.44 -6.10 21.68
C GLU A 88 -7.07 -7.09 20.69
N GLY A 89 -6.22 -7.99 20.16
CA GLY A 89 -6.59 -8.96 19.12
C GLY A 89 -7.78 -9.86 19.48
N TYR A 90 -8.08 -10.04 20.77
CA TYR A 90 -9.22 -10.82 21.28
C TYR A 90 -10.60 -10.25 20.85
N HIS A 91 -10.66 -8.98 20.46
CA HIS A 91 -11.87 -8.40 19.86
C HIS A 91 -12.15 -8.92 18.44
N PHE A 92 -11.13 -9.39 17.73
CA PHE A 92 -11.27 -9.95 16.39
C PHE A 92 -11.41 -11.47 16.44
N ASP A 93 -12.19 -12.01 15.52
CA ASP A 93 -12.26 -13.45 15.35
C ASP A 93 -10.92 -14.02 14.86
N GLN A 94 -10.44 -15.05 15.56
CA GLN A 94 -9.15 -15.68 15.26
C GLN A 94 -9.26 -16.76 14.17
N SER A 95 -10.46 -17.07 13.71
CA SER A 95 -10.67 -17.98 12.59
C SER A 95 -10.27 -17.34 11.25
N LEU A 96 -9.99 -18.21 10.27
CA LEU A 96 -9.68 -17.80 8.91
C LEU A 96 -10.87 -17.07 8.29
N GLY A 97 -10.62 -15.92 7.64
CA GLY A 97 -11.64 -15.13 6.95
C GLY A 97 -12.06 -13.84 7.65
N GLY A 98 -11.51 -13.55 8.84
CA GLY A 98 -11.65 -12.27 9.53
C GLY A 98 -10.44 -11.34 9.38
N VAL A 99 -10.48 -10.24 10.13
CA VAL A 99 -9.43 -9.21 10.22
C VAL A 99 -8.12 -9.80 10.73
N ALA A 100 -8.14 -10.71 11.70
CA ALA A 100 -6.92 -11.38 12.15
C ALA A 100 -6.24 -12.16 11.00
N GLY A 101 -7.05 -12.87 10.21
CA GLY A 101 -6.60 -13.57 9.00
C GLY A 101 -6.07 -12.65 7.91
N LEU A 102 -6.63 -11.44 7.77
CA LEU A 102 -6.10 -10.42 6.85
C LEU A 102 -4.69 -9.99 7.22
N PHE A 103 -4.44 -9.65 8.48
CA PHE A 103 -3.10 -9.24 8.90
C PHE A 103 -2.09 -10.38 8.75
N GLU A 104 -2.51 -11.63 8.95
CA GLU A 104 -1.66 -12.79 8.68
C GLU A 104 -1.36 -12.97 7.20
N ASN A 105 -2.36 -12.84 6.33
CA ASN A 105 -2.17 -12.86 4.89
C ASN A 105 -1.20 -11.75 4.42
N MET A 106 -1.32 -10.54 4.98
CA MET A 106 -0.41 -9.44 4.69
C MET A 106 1.03 -9.74 5.13
N ARG A 107 1.23 -10.37 6.30
CA ARG A 107 2.58 -10.80 6.76
C ARG A 107 3.20 -11.78 5.78
N VAL A 108 2.49 -12.86 5.46
CA VAL A 108 2.97 -13.91 4.55
C VAL A 108 3.30 -13.34 3.16
N ASN A 109 2.44 -12.49 2.61
CA ASN A 109 2.70 -11.87 1.31
C ASN A 109 3.87 -10.87 1.37
N THR A 110 4.04 -10.11 2.47
CA THR A 110 5.17 -9.19 2.63
C THR A 110 6.50 -9.93 2.79
N GLU A 111 6.50 -11.04 3.52
CA GLU A 111 7.67 -11.94 3.61
C GLU A 111 8.01 -12.54 2.23
N SER A 112 7.00 -12.98 1.48
CA SER A 112 7.16 -13.46 0.11
C SER A 112 7.77 -12.39 -0.82
N LEU A 113 7.35 -11.12 -0.70
CA LEU A 113 7.95 -10.00 -1.43
C LEU A 113 9.44 -9.85 -1.09
N ALA A 114 9.80 -9.81 0.19
CA ALA A 114 11.19 -9.70 0.64
C ALA A 114 12.05 -10.86 0.07
N ASN A 115 11.56 -12.09 0.20
CA ASN A 115 12.23 -13.28 -0.29
C ASN A 115 12.36 -13.30 -1.81
N SER A 116 11.32 -12.88 -2.55
CA SER A 116 11.36 -12.82 -4.01
C SER A 116 12.39 -11.81 -4.52
N HIS A 117 12.55 -10.66 -3.86
CA HIS A 117 13.59 -9.69 -4.20
C HIS A 117 14.99 -10.25 -3.91
N LEU A 118 15.18 -10.94 -2.78
CA LEU A 118 16.44 -11.56 -2.41
C LEU A 118 16.82 -12.71 -3.35
N GLU A 119 15.85 -13.52 -3.79
CA GLU A 119 16.09 -14.58 -4.76
C GLU A 119 16.52 -14.02 -6.13
N THR A 120 15.87 -12.94 -6.58
CA THR A 120 16.24 -12.25 -7.83
C THR A 120 17.65 -11.68 -7.75
N GLU A 121 18.05 -11.07 -6.63
CA GLU A 121 19.43 -10.63 -6.38
C GLU A 121 20.43 -11.77 -6.60
N LYS A 122 20.18 -12.92 -5.97
CA LYS A 122 21.04 -14.11 -6.08
C LYS A 122 21.10 -14.64 -7.51
N ASN A 123 19.98 -14.67 -8.23
CA ASN A 123 19.91 -15.14 -9.61
C ASN A 123 20.64 -14.20 -10.58
N LEU A 124 20.50 -12.88 -10.41
CA LEU A 124 21.25 -11.89 -11.20
C LEU A 124 22.75 -12.05 -10.98
N LYS A 125 23.16 -12.22 -9.72
CA LYS A 125 24.57 -12.38 -9.34
C LYS A 125 25.17 -13.73 -9.75
N GLY A 126 24.42 -14.81 -9.58
CA GLY A 126 24.88 -16.18 -9.76
C GLY A 126 24.73 -16.72 -11.18
N THR A 127 23.85 -16.12 -11.99
CA THR A 127 23.53 -16.63 -13.32
C THR A 127 23.81 -15.60 -14.41
N VAL A 128 23.30 -14.37 -14.27
CA VAL A 128 23.36 -13.38 -15.37
C VAL A 128 24.74 -12.73 -15.46
N LEU A 129 25.29 -12.21 -14.35
CA LEU A 129 26.62 -11.59 -14.35
C LEU A 129 27.73 -12.53 -14.85
N PRO A 130 27.79 -13.82 -14.45
CA PRO A 130 28.84 -14.72 -14.94
C PRO A 130 28.85 -14.93 -16.47
N ILE A 131 27.70 -14.82 -17.14
CA ILE A 131 27.62 -14.88 -18.61
C ILE A 131 28.40 -13.71 -19.22
N LEU A 132 28.17 -12.50 -18.72
CA LEU A 132 28.83 -11.28 -19.18
C LEU A 132 30.32 -11.26 -18.81
N GLU A 133 30.67 -11.65 -17.58
CA GLU A 133 32.07 -11.72 -17.13
C GLU A 133 32.92 -12.69 -17.98
N ARG A 134 32.30 -13.80 -18.39
CA ARG A 134 32.93 -14.76 -19.31
C ARG A 134 33.13 -14.12 -20.69
N LEU A 135 32.09 -13.47 -21.24
CA LEU A 135 32.18 -12.78 -22.53
C LEU A 135 33.25 -11.68 -22.52
N HIS A 136 33.34 -10.90 -21.44
CA HIS A 136 34.35 -9.87 -21.26
C HIS A 136 35.77 -10.48 -21.31
N LYS A 137 35.99 -11.63 -20.65
CA LYS A 137 37.26 -12.37 -20.73
C LYS A 137 37.53 -12.90 -22.14
N GLU A 138 36.51 -13.42 -22.84
CA GLU A 138 36.62 -13.90 -24.22
C GLU A 138 37.07 -12.76 -25.16
N ILE A 139 36.43 -11.58 -25.08
CA ILE A 139 36.81 -10.38 -25.87
C ILE A 139 38.25 -9.95 -25.55
N LYS A 140 38.63 -9.94 -24.26
CA LYS A 140 40.00 -9.60 -23.84
C LYS A 140 41.04 -10.58 -24.42
N ASN A 141 40.72 -11.87 -24.47
CA ASN A 141 41.61 -12.88 -25.04
C ASN A 141 41.71 -12.73 -26.56
N LYS A 142 40.59 -12.48 -27.25
CA LYS A 142 40.58 -12.22 -28.70
C LYS A 142 41.40 -11.00 -29.08
N SER A 143 41.36 -9.95 -28.26
CA SER A 143 42.19 -8.74 -28.47
C SER A 143 43.69 -9.05 -28.40
N LYS A 144 44.13 -9.92 -27.48
CA LYS A 144 45.54 -10.35 -27.41
C LYS A 144 45.95 -11.21 -28.61
N GLU A 145 45.06 -12.09 -29.07
CA GLU A 145 45.27 -12.95 -30.23
C GLU A 145 45.56 -12.10 -31.48
N ILE A 146 44.69 -11.14 -31.81
CA ILE A 146 44.83 -10.25 -32.97
C ILE A 146 46.11 -9.41 -32.89
N SER A 147 46.38 -8.81 -31.73
CA SER A 147 47.57 -7.97 -31.53
C SER A 147 48.88 -8.74 -31.73
N SER A 148 48.94 -9.97 -31.22
CA SER A 148 50.14 -10.80 -31.31
C SER A 148 50.34 -11.44 -32.68
N GLY A 149 49.26 -11.75 -33.41
CA GLY A 149 49.30 -12.39 -34.72
C GLY A 149 49.63 -11.40 -35.84
N VAL A 150 48.82 -10.36 -36.00
CA VAL A 150 48.95 -9.41 -37.12
C VAL A 150 50.20 -8.54 -36.97
N GLY A 151 50.56 -8.16 -35.73
CA GLY A 151 51.73 -7.33 -35.46
C GLY A 151 53.07 -7.99 -35.83
N LYS A 152 53.13 -9.33 -35.93
CA LYS A 152 54.34 -10.05 -36.37
C LYS A 152 54.46 -10.04 -37.90
N ALA A 153 53.38 -10.34 -38.62
CA ALA A 153 53.39 -10.38 -40.08
C ALA A 153 53.72 -9.01 -40.70
N ALA A 154 53.15 -7.94 -40.14
CA ALA A 154 53.45 -6.57 -40.58
C ALA A 154 54.95 -6.21 -40.47
N LYS A 155 55.64 -6.65 -39.40
CA LYS A 155 57.08 -6.39 -39.21
C LYS A 155 57.96 -7.12 -40.21
N GLU A 156 57.60 -8.35 -40.58
CA GLU A 156 58.37 -9.11 -41.58
C GLU A 156 58.21 -8.52 -42.99
N ILE A 157 57.00 -8.07 -43.35
CA ILE A 157 56.77 -7.34 -44.62
C ILE A 157 57.59 -6.06 -44.66
N GLU A 158 57.58 -5.28 -43.58
CA GLU A 158 58.37 -4.05 -43.47
C GLU A 158 59.87 -4.30 -43.66
N LYS A 159 60.39 -5.40 -43.12
CA LYS A 159 61.79 -5.81 -43.31
C LYS A 159 62.10 -6.18 -44.76
N LEU A 160 61.17 -6.86 -45.44
CA LEU A 160 61.30 -7.19 -46.87
C LEU A 160 61.29 -5.92 -47.73
N ARG A 161 60.33 -5.02 -47.50
CA ARG A 161 60.23 -3.70 -48.15
C ARG A 161 61.54 -2.90 -48.03
N ASN A 162 62.04 -2.76 -46.81
CA ASN A 162 63.30 -2.05 -46.55
C ASN A 162 64.50 -2.70 -47.25
N THR A 163 64.54 -4.03 -47.34
CA THR A 163 65.62 -4.76 -48.02
C THR A 163 65.57 -4.55 -49.53
N THR A 164 64.38 -4.60 -50.13
CA THR A 164 64.16 -4.31 -51.55
C THR A 164 64.55 -2.88 -51.87
N GLN A 165 64.09 -1.91 -51.07
CA GLN A 165 64.38 -0.49 -51.24
C GLN A 165 65.89 -0.19 -51.23
N LYS A 166 66.64 -0.75 -50.27
CA LYS A 166 68.10 -0.62 -50.22
C LYS A 166 68.80 -1.13 -51.48
N HIS A 167 68.29 -2.21 -52.09
CA HIS A 167 68.88 -2.73 -53.33
C HIS A 167 68.50 -1.87 -54.54
N ILE A 168 67.31 -1.27 -54.56
CA ILE A 168 66.91 -0.29 -55.58
C ILE A 168 67.81 0.94 -55.52
N GLU A 169 68.09 1.46 -54.33
CA GLU A 169 69.02 2.57 -54.12
C GLU A 169 70.45 2.19 -54.54
N LEU A 170 70.91 0.99 -54.19
CA LEU A 170 72.21 0.46 -54.60
C LEU A 170 72.33 0.37 -56.13
N LEU A 171 71.27 -0.09 -56.82
CA LEU A 171 71.24 -0.13 -58.28
C LEU A 171 71.39 1.28 -58.87
N GLY A 172 70.73 2.27 -58.30
CA GLY A 172 70.87 3.68 -58.72
C GLY A 172 72.32 4.17 -58.60
N GLN A 173 72.98 3.86 -57.49
CA GLN A 173 74.39 4.21 -57.25
C GLN A 173 75.33 3.50 -58.24
N GLN A 174 75.17 2.19 -58.42
CA GLN A 174 76.01 1.38 -59.32
C GLN A 174 75.80 1.76 -60.79
N SER A 175 74.58 2.09 -61.20
CA SER A 175 74.28 2.54 -62.56
C SER A 175 74.96 3.88 -62.87
N ALA A 176 74.87 4.85 -61.94
CA ALA A 176 75.56 6.13 -62.09
C ALA A 176 77.10 5.99 -62.10
N ALA A 177 77.64 5.07 -61.29
CA ALA A 177 79.07 4.74 -61.29
C ALA A 177 79.54 4.07 -62.60
N ALA A 178 78.71 3.20 -63.18
CA ALA A 178 79.01 2.56 -64.47
C ALA A 178 79.04 3.56 -65.63
N GLU A 179 78.14 4.54 -65.65
CA GLU A 179 78.09 5.60 -66.66
C GLU A 179 79.29 6.57 -66.58
N SER A 180 79.77 6.85 -65.36
CA SER A 180 80.85 7.83 -65.12
C SER A 180 82.27 7.26 -65.19
N SER A 181 82.46 5.95 -64.99
CA SER A 181 83.80 5.35 -64.84
C SER A 181 84.51 4.99 -66.16
N GLY A 182 83.81 4.94 -67.29
CA GLY A 182 84.39 4.83 -68.64
C GLY A 182 85.23 3.59 -68.98
N SER A 183 85.76 2.82 -68.00
CA SER A 183 86.49 1.57 -68.18
C SER A 183 86.72 0.86 -66.84
N LYS A 184 86.16 -0.36 -66.72
CA LYS A 184 86.26 -1.36 -65.62
C LYS A 184 85.29 -1.15 -64.43
N VAL A 185 84.07 -1.64 -64.59
CA VAL A 185 83.15 -1.95 -63.48
C VAL A 185 83.58 -3.27 -62.84
N ASN A 186 83.63 -3.34 -61.50
CA ASN A 186 83.88 -4.59 -60.78
C ASN A 186 82.72 -5.57 -61.05
N PRO A 187 82.95 -6.86 -61.34
CA PRO A 187 81.87 -7.83 -61.53
C PRO A 187 80.83 -7.89 -60.39
N HIS A 188 81.22 -7.53 -59.16
CA HIS A 188 80.30 -7.44 -58.01
C HIS A 188 79.42 -6.17 -58.01
N ASP A 189 79.85 -5.13 -58.72
CA ASP A 189 79.15 -3.85 -58.83
C ASP A 189 78.40 -3.70 -60.17
N ASP A 190 78.27 -4.80 -60.92
CA ASP A 190 77.54 -4.83 -62.18
C ASP A 190 76.04 -4.53 -61.95
N PRO A 191 75.53 -3.39 -62.48
CA PRO A 191 74.11 -3.03 -62.35
C PRO A 191 73.16 -4.12 -62.86
N TYR A 192 73.56 -4.91 -63.86
CA TYR A 192 72.74 -6.00 -64.38
C TYR A 192 72.48 -7.09 -63.33
N ILE A 193 73.50 -7.44 -62.53
CA ILE A 193 73.37 -8.45 -61.48
C ILE A 193 72.49 -7.92 -60.34
N THR A 194 72.68 -6.66 -59.94
CA THR A 194 71.86 -6.01 -58.91
C THR A 194 70.39 -5.90 -59.34
N GLN A 195 70.12 -5.56 -60.61
CA GLN A 195 68.77 -5.53 -61.18
C GLN A 195 68.07 -6.90 -61.07
N ARG A 196 68.76 -7.99 -61.43
CA ARG A 196 68.20 -9.35 -61.26
C ARG A 196 67.94 -9.68 -59.78
N GLY A 197 68.82 -9.25 -58.90
CA GLY A 197 68.66 -9.38 -57.45
C GLY A 197 67.43 -8.64 -56.90
N ILE A 198 67.10 -7.47 -57.45
CA ILE A 198 65.88 -6.72 -57.14
C ILE A 198 64.65 -7.49 -57.61
N TYR A 199 64.61 -7.97 -58.86
CA TYR A 199 63.46 -8.76 -59.34
C TYR A 199 63.16 -9.98 -58.45
N TYR A 200 64.20 -10.69 -57.98
CA TYR A 200 64.04 -11.78 -57.02
C TYR A 200 63.44 -11.33 -55.68
N ARG A 201 63.94 -10.23 -55.10
CA ARG A 201 63.45 -9.70 -53.82
C ARG A 201 62.04 -9.14 -53.93
N LEU A 202 61.75 -8.44 -55.02
CA LEU A 202 60.44 -7.87 -55.30
C LEU A 202 59.40 -8.99 -55.49
N HIS A 203 59.73 -10.04 -56.23
CA HIS A 203 58.86 -11.22 -56.36
C HIS A 203 58.58 -11.86 -54.99
N LYS A 204 59.62 -12.02 -54.14
CA LYS A 204 59.45 -12.54 -52.77
C LYS A 204 58.57 -11.60 -51.93
N GLN A 205 58.81 -10.30 -51.97
CA GLN A 205 58.03 -9.30 -51.23
C GLN A 205 56.54 -9.36 -51.62
N ILE A 206 56.24 -9.34 -52.92
CA ILE A 206 54.86 -9.40 -53.44
C ILE A 206 54.17 -10.70 -53.00
N LEU A 207 54.88 -11.82 -53.03
CA LEU A 207 54.33 -13.10 -52.58
C LEU A 207 53.95 -13.06 -51.09
N GLU A 208 54.81 -12.53 -50.23
CA GLU A 208 54.53 -12.41 -48.79
C GLU A 208 53.44 -11.37 -48.49
N GLU A 209 53.39 -10.26 -49.24
CA GLU A 209 52.32 -9.26 -49.13
C GLU A 209 50.95 -9.83 -49.53
N ASN A 210 50.90 -10.61 -50.60
CA ASN A 210 49.68 -11.30 -51.04
C ASN A 210 49.23 -12.35 -50.02
N ASN A 211 50.16 -13.15 -49.48
CA ASN A 211 49.86 -14.12 -48.43
C ASN A 211 49.29 -13.44 -47.18
N ASN A 212 49.94 -12.39 -46.70
CA ASN A 212 49.45 -11.64 -45.54
C ASN A 212 48.09 -10.96 -45.82
N SER A 213 47.85 -10.51 -47.04
CA SER A 213 46.54 -9.97 -47.42
C SER A 213 45.45 -11.04 -47.31
N GLN A 214 45.73 -12.27 -47.77
CA GLN A 214 44.81 -13.40 -47.63
C GLN A 214 44.61 -13.79 -46.15
N ASP A 215 45.66 -13.79 -45.34
CA ASP A 215 45.57 -14.04 -43.90
C ASP A 215 44.72 -12.99 -43.19
N LEU A 216 44.87 -11.71 -43.56
CA LEU A 216 44.06 -10.61 -43.02
C LEU A 216 42.58 -10.75 -43.37
N ILE A 217 42.26 -11.18 -44.60
CA ILE A 217 40.87 -11.49 -44.99
C ILE A 217 40.31 -12.59 -44.08
N SER A 218 41.06 -13.67 -43.87
CA SER A 218 40.64 -14.74 -42.95
C SER A 218 40.50 -14.27 -41.50
N VAL A 219 41.36 -13.36 -41.03
CA VAL A 219 41.20 -12.72 -39.70
C VAL A 219 39.91 -11.91 -39.64
N GLN A 220 39.57 -11.16 -40.69
CA GLN A 220 38.34 -10.37 -40.77
C GLN A 220 37.08 -11.26 -40.79
N GLU A 221 37.08 -12.36 -41.52
CA GLU A 221 35.98 -13.33 -41.54
C GLU A 221 35.77 -13.97 -40.16
N ASN A 222 36.84 -14.41 -39.51
CA ASN A 222 36.79 -14.94 -38.14
C ASN A 222 36.34 -13.87 -37.13
N PHE A 223 36.71 -12.61 -37.35
CA PHE A 223 36.28 -11.50 -36.53
C PHE A 223 34.77 -11.28 -36.64
N ALA A 224 34.22 -11.31 -37.85
CA ALA A 224 32.78 -11.19 -38.08
C ALA A 224 32.00 -12.32 -37.37
N ALA A 225 32.48 -13.55 -37.45
CA ALA A 225 31.90 -14.68 -36.72
C ALA A 225 31.99 -14.49 -35.19
N PHE A 226 33.10 -13.96 -34.69
CA PHE A 226 33.25 -13.64 -33.27
C PHE A 226 32.28 -12.55 -32.80
N GLU A 227 32.07 -11.50 -33.60
CA GLU A 227 31.09 -10.45 -33.26
C GLU A 227 29.65 -10.99 -33.22
N HIS A 228 29.31 -11.89 -34.13
CA HIS A 228 28.02 -12.58 -34.09
C HIS A 228 27.82 -13.29 -32.75
N HIS A 229 28.81 -14.07 -32.32
CA HIS A 229 28.81 -14.75 -31.01
C HIS A 229 28.71 -13.76 -29.84
N VAL A 230 29.43 -12.63 -29.89
CA VAL A 230 29.32 -11.57 -28.86
C VAL A 230 27.88 -11.09 -28.72
N VAL A 231 27.20 -10.83 -29.82
CA VAL A 231 25.81 -10.38 -29.82
C VAL A 231 24.86 -11.47 -29.30
N GLU A 232 25.04 -12.72 -29.70
CA GLU A 232 24.24 -13.86 -29.22
C GLU A 232 24.35 -14.04 -27.70
N VAL A 233 25.56 -13.95 -27.15
CA VAL A 233 25.77 -14.07 -25.69
C VAL A 233 25.13 -12.90 -24.94
N ILE A 234 25.19 -11.67 -25.48
CA ILE A 234 24.48 -10.52 -24.91
C ILE A 234 22.97 -10.76 -24.92
N GLN A 235 22.41 -11.25 -26.03
CA GLN A 235 20.99 -11.57 -26.14
C GLN A 235 20.58 -12.62 -25.11
N GLN A 236 21.36 -13.68 -24.94
CA GLN A 236 21.13 -14.71 -23.93
C GLN A 236 21.14 -14.15 -22.50
N ALA A 237 22.13 -13.30 -22.18
CA ALA A 237 22.22 -12.66 -20.88
C ALA A 237 20.99 -11.77 -20.61
N MET A 238 20.56 -10.98 -21.60
CA MET A 238 19.39 -10.12 -21.48
C MET A 238 18.08 -10.90 -21.39
N ALA A 239 17.94 -12.01 -22.11
CA ALA A 239 16.77 -12.89 -21.98
C ALA A 239 16.66 -13.45 -20.55
N SER A 240 17.79 -13.91 -19.98
CA SER A 240 17.84 -14.40 -18.60
C SER A 240 17.55 -13.29 -17.59
N PHE A 241 18.10 -12.08 -17.80
CA PHE A 241 17.80 -10.91 -16.98
C PHE A 241 16.30 -10.62 -16.93
N VAL A 242 15.65 -10.53 -18.10
CA VAL A 242 14.20 -10.24 -18.20
C VAL A 242 13.38 -11.37 -17.57
N GLN A 243 13.78 -12.63 -17.72
CA GLN A 243 13.10 -13.76 -17.08
C GLN A 243 13.05 -13.59 -15.55
N TYR A 244 14.18 -13.27 -14.92
CA TYR A 244 14.24 -13.14 -13.46
C TYR A 244 13.55 -11.86 -12.96
N VAL A 245 13.85 -10.70 -13.56
CA VAL A 245 13.26 -9.42 -13.14
C VAL A 245 11.77 -9.37 -13.47
N GLY A 246 11.37 -9.82 -14.65
CA GLY A 246 9.96 -9.90 -15.05
C GLY A 246 9.16 -10.87 -14.18
N GLY A 247 9.73 -12.03 -13.85
CA GLY A 247 9.12 -12.97 -12.91
C GLY A 247 8.93 -12.39 -11.51
N GLN A 248 9.88 -11.55 -11.05
CA GLN A 248 9.76 -10.84 -9.78
C GLN A 248 8.64 -9.80 -9.80
N VAL A 249 8.50 -9.01 -10.87
CA VAL A 249 7.40 -8.04 -11.03
C VAL A 249 6.04 -8.74 -10.97
N GLN A 250 5.89 -9.90 -11.63
CA GLN A 250 4.66 -10.68 -11.58
C GLN A 250 4.35 -11.18 -10.16
N ARG A 251 5.37 -11.67 -9.44
CA ARG A 251 5.21 -12.08 -8.03
C ARG A 251 4.74 -10.93 -7.15
N ASN A 252 5.27 -9.73 -7.36
CA ASN A 252 4.82 -8.55 -6.63
C ASN A 252 3.35 -8.23 -6.89
N GLN A 253 2.93 -8.24 -8.16
CA GLN A 253 1.53 -8.00 -8.52
C GLN A 253 0.60 -9.04 -7.88
N ASN A 254 0.98 -10.31 -7.90
CA ASN A 254 0.20 -11.40 -7.31
C ASN A 254 0.05 -11.22 -5.79
N ALA A 255 1.11 -10.86 -5.08
CA ALA A 255 1.07 -10.64 -3.64
C ALA A 255 0.07 -9.53 -3.24
N TYR A 256 0.10 -8.37 -3.93
CA TYR A 256 -0.86 -7.29 -3.64
C TYR A 256 -2.29 -7.65 -4.04
N THR A 257 -2.47 -8.40 -5.12
CA THR A 257 -3.80 -8.86 -5.56
C THR A 257 -4.38 -9.86 -4.56
N ASP A 258 -3.55 -10.73 -3.99
CA ASP A 258 -3.97 -11.68 -2.95
C ASP A 258 -4.38 -10.96 -1.66
N MET A 259 -3.58 -9.98 -1.20
CA MET A 259 -3.95 -9.14 -0.04
C MET A 259 -5.32 -8.45 -0.24
N LEU A 260 -5.55 -7.87 -1.43
CA LEU A 260 -6.83 -7.22 -1.76
C LEU A 260 -7.97 -8.25 -1.80
N SER A 261 -7.74 -9.39 -2.43
CA SER A 261 -8.74 -10.46 -2.53
C SER A 261 -9.09 -11.01 -1.15
N ASN A 262 -8.14 -11.08 -0.23
CA ASN A 262 -8.33 -11.53 1.14
C ASN A 262 -9.27 -10.60 1.91
N VAL A 263 -9.00 -9.28 1.92
CA VAL A 263 -9.87 -8.31 2.61
C VAL A 263 -11.27 -8.23 1.98
N GLN A 264 -11.38 -8.34 0.65
CA GLN A 264 -12.67 -8.29 -0.04
C GLN A 264 -13.56 -9.51 0.25
N ARG A 265 -12.98 -10.63 0.70
CA ARG A 265 -13.73 -11.82 1.06
C ARG A 265 -14.30 -11.78 2.49
N ILE A 266 -13.89 -10.81 3.31
CA ILE A 266 -14.38 -10.67 4.69
C ILE A 266 -15.85 -10.19 4.64
N PRO A 267 -16.82 -10.98 5.12
CA PRO A 267 -18.20 -10.52 5.22
C PRO A 267 -18.31 -9.34 6.20
N PRO A 268 -19.09 -8.28 5.91
CA PRO A 268 -19.18 -7.10 6.78
C PRO A 268 -19.59 -7.40 8.23
N ASP A 269 -20.44 -8.40 8.44
CA ASP A 269 -20.94 -8.77 9.77
C ASP A 269 -20.08 -9.84 10.48
N PHE A 270 -19.00 -10.31 9.84
CA PHE A 270 -18.20 -11.43 10.35
C PHE A 270 -17.66 -11.17 11.75
N GLU A 271 -16.99 -10.03 11.93
CA GLU A 271 -16.39 -9.66 13.22
C GLU A 271 -17.44 -9.44 14.30
N TRP A 272 -18.52 -8.73 13.95
CA TRP A 272 -19.59 -8.44 14.91
C TRP A 272 -20.31 -9.71 15.37
N ASN A 273 -20.57 -10.65 14.46
CA ASN A 273 -21.20 -11.91 14.80
C ASN A 273 -20.30 -12.79 15.68
N GLY A 274 -19.01 -12.89 15.34
CA GLY A 274 -18.04 -13.59 16.18
C GLY A 274 -17.91 -12.96 17.57
N PHE A 275 -17.80 -11.63 17.64
CA PHE A 275 -17.71 -10.89 18.91
C PHE A 275 -18.96 -11.09 19.77
N LYS A 276 -20.17 -10.93 19.20
CA LYS A 276 -21.43 -11.17 19.91
C LYS A 276 -21.52 -12.56 20.50
N GLN A 277 -21.06 -13.57 19.76
CA GLN A 277 -21.10 -14.95 20.22
C GLN A 277 -20.15 -15.18 21.39
N ARG A 278 -18.93 -14.60 21.34
CA ARG A 278 -17.93 -14.72 22.42
C ARG A 278 -18.34 -13.95 23.69
N GLU A 279 -18.93 -12.77 23.52
CA GLU A 279 -19.33 -11.87 24.62
C GLU A 279 -20.83 -11.94 24.95
N ALA A 280 -21.50 -13.04 24.59
CA ALA A 280 -22.95 -13.18 24.73
C ALA A 280 -23.45 -13.01 26.18
N GLU A 281 -22.63 -13.35 27.16
CA GLU A 281 -22.97 -13.21 28.59
C GLU A 281 -22.81 -11.77 29.11
N THR A 282 -21.93 -10.99 28.48
CA THR A 282 -21.62 -9.60 28.87
C THR A 282 -22.53 -8.61 28.15
N LEU A 283 -22.83 -8.89 26.88
CA LEU A 283 -23.66 -8.01 26.05
C LEU A 283 -25.11 -8.02 26.50
N VAL A 284 -25.74 -6.85 26.42
CA VAL A 284 -27.17 -6.72 26.69
C VAL A 284 -27.93 -7.50 25.62
N ASP A 285 -28.74 -8.46 26.05
CA ASP A 285 -29.64 -9.19 25.18
C ASP A 285 -30.74 -8.23 24.65
N PRO A 286 -30.81 -7.98 23.34
CA PRO A 286 -31.84 -7.11 22.76
C PRO A 286 -33.25 -7.65 22.93
N SER A 287 -33.40 -8.95 23.20
CA SER A 287 -34.69 -9.59 23.49
C SER A 287 -35.12 -9.46 24.95
N SER A 288 -34.23 -8.96 25.82
CA SER A 288 -34.57 -8.72 27.22
C SER A 288 -35.61 -7.61 27.35
N ALA A 289 -36.66 -7.87 28.13
CA ALA A 289 -37.70 -6.89 28.35
C ALA A 289 -37.14 -5.65 29.07
N PRO A 290 -37.53 -4.42 28.66
CA PRO A 290 -37.19 -3.23 29.41
C PRO A 290 -37.62 -3.36 30.86
N ARG A 291 -36.77 -2.94 31.80
CA ARG A 291 -37.14 -2.92 33.22
C ARG A 291 -38.25 -1.89 33.43
N SER A 292 -39.34 -2.31 34.07
CA SER A 292 -40.43 -1.43 34.52
C SER A 292 -40.38 -1.31 36.04
N ILE A 293 -40.81 -0.17 36.58
CA ILE A 293 -41.00 0.04 38.02
C ILE A 293 -41.98 -0.99 38.61
N ASP A 294 -42.97 -1.44 37.84
CA ASP A 294 -43.94 -2.45 38.27
C ASP A 294 -43.30 -3.82 38.52
N GLY A 295 -42.18 -4.09 37.85
CA GLY A 295 -41.40 -5.32 38.01
C GLY A 295 -40.32 -5.23 39.09
N VAL A 296 -40.15 -4.06 39.72
CA VAL A 296 -39.13 -3.84 40.75
C VAL A 296 -39.79 -3.88 42.12
N THR A 297 -39.27 -4.75 42.98
CA THR A 297 -39.61 -4.76 44.40
C THR A 297 -38.44 -4.26 45.20
N PHE A 298 -38.72 -3.55 46.29
CA PHE A 298 -37.70 -3.08 47.22
C PHE A 298 -38.13 -3.34 48.66
N PRO A 299 -37.18 -3.47 49.60
CA PRO A 299 -37.49 -3.68 51.01
C PRO A 299 -38.44 -2.59 51.56
N ASN A 300 -39.42 -2.99 52.36
CA ASN A 300 -40.42 -2.12 52.98
C ASN A 300 -41.42 -1.42 52.03
N GLN A 301 -41.44 -1.73 50.73
CA GLN A 301 -42.40 -1.16 49.77
C GLN A 301 -43.86 -1.24 50.26
N ASN A 302 -44.26 -2.41 50.79
CA ASN A 302 -45.61 -2.69 51.30
C ASN A 302 -45.71 -2.62 52.83
N HIS A 303 -44.79 -1.91 53.49
CA HIS A 303 -44.85 -1.76 54.95
C HIS A 303 -46.09 -0.96 55.35
N LYS A 304 -46.72 -1.30 56.49
CA LYS A 304 -47.96 -0.60 56.92
C LYS A 304 -47.80 0.91 57.07
N SER A 305 -46.59 1.40 57.36
CA SER A 305 -46.32 2.83 57.50
C SER A 305 -46.19 3.58 56.16
N THR A 306 -46.00 2.87 55.04
CA THR A 306 -45.92 3.47 53.70
C THR A 306 -47.28 3.49 53.00
N GLN A 307 -48.30 2.87 53.61
CA GLN A 307 -49.68 2.89 53.12
C GLN A 307 -50.45 4.08 53.74
N PRO A 308 -51.20 4.83 52.94
CA PRO A 308 -52.04 5.92 53.43
C PRO A 308 -53.32 5.36 54.10
N LEU A 309 -53.78 6.05 55.13
CA LEU A 309 -55.11 5.83 55.73
C LEU A 309 -56.22 6.30 54.77
N LEU A 310 -55.96 7.41 54.08
CA LEU A 310 -56.81 7.97 53.04
C LEU A 310 -55.97 8.85 52.13
N GLU A 311 -56.13 8.72 50.82
CA GLU A 311 -55.48 9.59 49.84
C GLU A 311 -56.43 9.94 48.70
N GLY A 312 -56.17 11.06 48.03
CA GLY A 312 -57.01 11.51 46.92
C GLY A 312 -56.80 12.97 46.58
N THR A 313 -57.46 13.41 45.50
CA THR A 313 -57.41 14.81 45.09
C THR A 313 -58.45 15.65 45.83
N LEU A 314 -58.02 16.83 46.30
CA LEU A 314 -58.89 17.83 46.92
C LEU A 314 -58.63 19.20 46.29
N GLU A 315 -59.67 20.02 46.21
CA GLU A 315 -59.56 21.42 45.82
C GLU A 315 -59.27 22.27 47.07
N ARG A 316 -58.11 22.94 47.11
CA ARG A 316 -57.73 23.84 48.21
C ARG A 316 -57.96 25.29 47.82
N LYS A 317 -58.66 26.07 48.65
CA LYS A 317 -58.79 27.52 48.46
C LYS A 317 -57.42 28.19 48.66
N SER A 318 -57.00 29.01 47.69
CA SER A 318 -55.76 29.79 47.79
C SER A 318 -55.75 30.70 49.02
N ARG A 319 -54.59 30.81 49.67
CA ARG A 319 -54.33 31.76 50.76
C ARG A 319 -53.91 33.14 50.24
N ASN A 320 -53.51 33.24 48.98
CA ASN A 320 -53.09 34.51 48.39
C ASN A 320 -54.33 35.36 48.07
N ILE A 321 -54.42 36.54 48.69
CA ILE A 321 -55.54 37.49 48.51
C ILE A 321 -55.69 37.91 47.04
N LEU A 322 -54.63 37.80 46.24
CA LEU A 322 -54.61 38.12 44.81
C LEU A 322 -55.06 36.98 43.87
N SER A 323 -55.21 35.75 44.37
CA SER A 323 -55.72 34.62 43.56
C SER A 323 -56.93 33.98 44.25
N SER A 324 -58.13 34.50 43.97
CA SER A 324 -59.37 33.94 44.52
C SER A 324 -59.82 32.72 43.72
N GLY A 325 -59.24 31.56 44.02
CA GLY A 325 -59.61 30.30 43.37
C GLY A 325 -59.35 29.09 44.24
N TYR A 326 -60.01 27.99 43.89
CA TYR A 326 -59.67 26.65 44.37
C TYR A 326 -58.64 26.03 43.42
N SER A 327 -57.60 25.41 43.96
CA SER A 327 -56.58 24.67 43.19
C SER A 327 -56.61 23.20 43.60
N THR A 328 -56.68 22.30 42.63
CA THR A 328 -56.56 20.86 42.88
C THR A 328 -55.14 20.52 43.33
N GLY A 329 -55.04 19.74 44.40
CA GLY A 329 -53.80 19.09 44.84
C GLY A 329 -54.09 17.65 45.24
N TYR A 330 -53.04 16.86 45.42
CA TYR A 330 -53.14 15.50 45.93
C TYR A 330 -52.84 15.48 47.43
N TYR A 331 -53.65 14.81 48.22
CA TYR A 331 -53.51 14.79 49.67
C TYR A 331 -53.49 13.36 50.16
N ALA A 332 -52.70 13.10 51.20
CA ALA A 332 -52.59 11.79 51.84
C ALA A 332 -52.52 11.94 53.35
N ILE A 333 -53.34 11.15 54.05
CA ILE A 333 -53.29 10.96 55.49
C ILE A 333 -52.47 9.69 55.75
N THR A 334 -51.36 9.82 56.47
CA THR A 334 -50.44 8.70 56.70
C THR A 334 -50.65 8.07 58.08
N ASN A 335 -50.16 6.84 58.27
CA ASN A 335 -50.13 6.17 59.58
C ASN A 335 -49.24 6.90 60.61
N ALA A 336 -48.42 7.87 60.16
CA ALA A 336 -47.68 8.79 61.03
C ALA A 336 -48.55 9.96 61.55
N LEU A 337 -49.85 9.97 61.25
CA LEU A 337 -50.83 10.97 61.65
C LEU A 337 -50.58 12.37 61.03
N TYR A 338 -49.95 12.41 59.85
CA TYR A 338 -49.80 13.63 59.06
C TYR A 338 -50.80 13.67 57.92
N LEU A 339 -51.33 14.86 57.65
CA LEU A 339 -51.95 15.21 56.38
C LEU A 339 -50.91 15.92 55.51
N HIS A 340 -50.43 15.23 54.48
CA HIS A 340 -49.54 15.79 53.47
C HIS A 340 -50.37 16.26 52.27
N GLY A 341 -49.99 17.39 51.70
CA GLY A 341 -50.53 17.92 50.46
C GLY A 341 -49.41 18.12 49.45
N PHE A 342 -49.58 17.49 48.30
CA PHE A 342 -48.71 17.52 47.14
C PHE A 342 -49.41 18.26 46.01
N LYS A 343 -48.61 18.71 45.04
CA LYS A 343 -49.13 19.34 43.83
C LYS A 343 -49.92 18.34 42.96
N ASP A 344 -49.41 17.11 42.84
CA ASP A 344 -49.98 16.01 42.06
C ASP A 344 -49.60 14.65 42.69
N ASN A 345 -50.01 13.54 42.06
CA ASN A 345 -49.67 12.16 42.47
C ASN A 345 -48.63 11.54 41.53
N ASP A 346 -47.63 12.32 41.12
CA ASP A 346 -46.58 11.86 40.22
C ASP A 346 -45.31 11.51 40.98
N ASN A 347 -45.09 10.21 41.14
CA ASN A 347 -43.90 9.66 41.82
C ASN A 347 -42.76 9.32 40.84
N VAL A 348 -42.93 9.62 39.54
CA VAL A 348 -42.01 9.16 38.48
C VAL A 348 -41.27 10.32 37.84
N ARG A 349 -41.97 11.41 37.48
CA ARG A 349 -41.36 12.53 36.75
C ARG A 349 -40.63 13.51 37.67
N LYS A 350 -40.96 13.54 38.96
CA LYS A 350 -40.38 14.43 39.98
C LYS A 350 -40.37 13.74 41.34
N ASP A 351 -39.46 14.17 42.21
CA ASP A 351 -39.48 13.74 43.59
C ASP A 351 -40.75 14.29 44.28
N PRO A 352 -41.54 13.44 44.96
CA PRO A 352 -42.76 13.87 45.61
C PRO A 352 -42.44 14.66 46.89
N GLU A 353 -42.50 15.98 46.81
CA GLU A 353 -42.31 16.89 47.95
C GLU A 353 -43.66 17.43 48.44
N PRO A 354 -43.99 17.27 49.74
CA PRO A 354 -45.23 17.83 50.28
C PRO A 354 -45.13 19.35 50.40
N GLU A 355 -45.98 20.08 49.68
CA GLU A 355 -46.11 21.55 49.82
C GLU A 355 -46.61 21.96 51.21
N VAL A 356 -47.44 21.11 51.83
CA VAL A 356 -48.05 21.31 53.13
C VAL A 356 -48.05 20.00 53.92
N SER A 357 -47.76 20.08 55.21
CA SER A 357 -47.75 18.92 56.10
C SER A 357 -48.33 19.34 57.44
N ILE A 358 -49.48 18.80 57.82
CA ILE A 358 -50.12 19.12 59.12
C ILE A 358 -50.12 17.88 59.99
N TYR A 359 -49.60 17.99 61.21
CA TYR A 359 -49.75 16.96 62.22
C TYR A 359 -51.18 16.99 62.77
N LEU A 360 -51.94 15.91 62.52
CA LEU A 360 -53.37 15.87 62.78
C LEU A 360 -53.77 15.89 64.27
N PRO A 361 -53.01 15.29 65.20
CA PRO A 361 -53.32 15.36 66.64
C PRO A 361 -53.38 16.77 67.22
N ASP A 362 -52.64 17.72 66.62
CA ASP A 362 -52.65 19.13 67.03
C ASP A 362 -53.60 19.99 66.16
N ALA A 363 -54.32 19.37 65.21
CA ALA A 363 -55.18 20.05 64.27
C ALA A 363 -56.65 20.03 64.70
N VAL A 364 -57.38 21.09 64.34
CA VAL A 364 -58.83 21.20 64.51
C VAL A 364 -59.50 21.09 63.15
N VAL A 365 -60.44 20.17 63.01
CA VAL A 365 -61.22 19.97 61.78
C VAL A 365 -62.63 20.53 61.93
N GLY A 366 -63.07 21.30 60.96
CA GLY A 366 -64.41 21.86 60.90
C GLY A 366 -65.48 20.83 60.56
N VAL A 367 -66.74 21.17 60.85
CA VAL A 367 -67.90 20.38 60.37
C VAL A 367 -68.01 20.56 58.85
N PRO A 368 -68.18 19.48 58.08
CA PRO A 368 -68.36 19.60 56.63
C PRO A 368 -69.66 20.35 56.32
N ASN A 369 -69.62 21.19 55.29
CA ASN A 369 -70.76 21.92 54.76
C ASN A 369 -70.88 21.61 53.27
N GLY A 370 -71.71 20.60 52.95
CA GLY A 370 -71.74 20.00 51.62
C GLY A 370 -70.37 19.42 51.26
N GLU A 371 -69.82 19.85 50.13
CA GLU A 371 -68.50 19.42 49.64
C GLU A 371 -67.32 20.08 50.36
N LYS A 372 -67.55 21.08 51.22
CA LYS A 372 -66.50 21.93 51.78
C LYS A 372 -66.22 21.62 53.23
N PHE A 373 -64.96 21.64 53.62
CA PHE A 373 -64.52 21.53 55.01
C PHE A 373 -63.23 22.32 55.22
N HIS A 374 -62.82 22.53 56.47
CA HIS A 374 -61.55 23.18 56.77
C HIS A 374 -60.76 22.40 57.83
N VAL A 375 -59.44 22.48 57.73
CA VAL A 375 -58.49 21.92 58.70
C VAL A 375 -57.58 23.04 59.15
N LYS A 376 -57.57 23.31 60.45
CA LYS A 376 -56.71 24.31 61.07
C LYS A 376 -55.62 23.61 61.86
N GLY A 377 -54.36 23.76 61.46
CA GLY A 377 -53.23 23.13 62.13
C GLY A 377 -51.92 23.83 61.82
N LYS A 378 -50.84 23.44 62.50
CA LYS A 378 -49.51 23.96 62.22
C LYS A 378 -48.94 23.25 60.99
N ASP A 379 -48.59 24.02 59.96
CA ASP A 379 -47.92 23.49 58.77
C ASP A 379 -46.42 23.32 59.07
N VAL A 380 -45.89 22.10 58.93
CA VAL A 380 -44.50 21.74 59.19
C VAL A 380 -43.70 21.41 57.91
N SER A 381 -44.25 21.64 56.71
CA SER A 381 -43.60 21.25 55.45
C SER A 381 -42.27 21.95 55.16
N LYS A 382 -42.08 23.21 55.61
CA LYS A 382 -40.92 24.05 55.24
C LYS A 382 -39.81 24.16 56.29
N GLY A 383 -39.64 23.14 57.13
CA GLY A 383 -38.52 23.05 58.09
C GLY A 383 -38.42 24.25 59.04
N PHE A 384 -37.21 24.80 59.24
CA PHE A 384 -36.94 25.86 60.22
C PHE A 384 -37.80 27.13 60.04
N SER A 385 -38.24 27.41 58.80
CA SER A 385 -39.09 28.57 58.48
C SER A 385 -40.56 28.41 58.93
N SER A 386 -41.04 27.18 59.12
CA SER A 386 -42.40 26.88 59.58
C SER A 386 -42.61 27.20 61.08
N LYS A 387 -41.54 27.28 61.87
CA LYS A 387 -41.65 27.64 63.30
C LYS A 387 -42.12 29.08 63.55
N LEU A 388 -42.02 29.96 62.53
CA LEU A 388 -42.55 31.33 62.55
C LEU A 388 -43.95 31.44 61.91
N ALA A 389 -44.40 30.42 61.18
CA ALA A 389 -45.71 30.40 60.57
C ALA A 389 -46.76 29.99 61.61
N GLY A 390 -47.69 30.90 61.92
CA GLY A 390 -48.82 30.62 62.80
C GLY A 390 -49.74 29.50 62.28
N THR A 391 -50.82 29.22 63.02
CA THR A 391 -51.80 28.20 62.64
C THR A 391 -52.35 28.45 61.24
N SER A 392 -52.20 27.46 60.37
CA SER A 392 -52.66 27.46 58.99
C SER A 392 -54.08 26.89 58.92
N GLU A 393 -55.04 27.69 58.46
CA GLU A 393 -56.38 27.22 58.12
C GLU A 393 -56.44 26.89 56.63
N LEU A 394 -56.58 25.60 56.30
CA LEU A 394 -56.74 25.09 54.95
C LEU A 394 -58.21 24.83 54.70
N ASN A 395 -58.75 25.46 53.65
CA ASN A 395 -60.13 25.26 53.24
C ASN A 395 -60.15 24.33 52.03
N PHE A 396 -60.76 23.16 52.19
CA PHE A 396 -60.86 22.12 51.17
C PHE A 396 -62.27 22.05 50.59
N LYS A 397 -62.34 21.58 49.35
CA LYS A 397 -63.55 21.15 48.67
C LYS A 397 -63.26 19.77 48.09
N ALA A 398 -64.06 18.78 48.50
CA ALA A 398 -64.01 17.42 47.95
C ALA A 398 -64.89 17.32 46.70
N HIS A 399 -64.78 16.20 45.98
CA HIS A 399 -65.59 15.94 44.77
C HIS A 399 -67.08 15.78 45.08
N THR A 400 -67.41 15.25 46.26
CA THR A 400 -68.78 15.05 46.72
C THR A 400 -68.91 15.36 48.22
N ALA A 401 -70.14 15.61 48.69
CA ALA A 401 -70.40 15.80 50.12
C ALA A 401 -70.03 14.55 50.95
N ASN A 402 -70.27 13.35 50.41
CA ASN A 402 -69.88 12.09 51.05
C ASN A 402 -68.34 11.97 51.18
N ASP A 403 -67.58 12.41 50.17
CA ASP A 403 -66.12 12.40 50.28
C ASP A 403 -65.62 13.42 51.30
N ALA A 404 -66.23 14.61 51.38
CA ALA A 404 -65.92 15.57 52.44
C ALA A 404 -66.18 14.98 53.83
N GLU A 405 -67.27 14.25 54.01
CA GLU A 405 -67.57 13.52 55.25
C GLU A 405 -66.51 12.46 55.57
N LYS A 406 -66.12 11.62 54.60
CA LYS A 406 -65.06 10.62 54.77
C LYS A 406 -63.72 11.25 55.16
N TRP A 407 -63.31 12.32 54.47
CA TRP A 407 -62.08 13.04 54.79
C TRP A 407 -62.12 13.59 56.21
N VAL A 408 -63.23 14.24 56.61
CA VAL A 408 -63.38 14.76 57.97
C VAL A 408 -63.41 13.64 59.01
N GLU A 409 -64.06 12.51 58.73
CA GLU A 409 -64.10 11.35 59.62
C GLU A 409 -62.71 10.77 59.87
N VAL A 410 -61.94 10.49 58.81
CA VAL A 410 -60.58 9.95 58.93
C VAL A 410 -59.65 10.96 59.62
N ILE A 411 -59.80 12.27 59.36
CA ILE A 411 -59.05 13.31 60.08
C ILE A 411 -59.42 13.32 61.56
N LYS A 412 -60.71 13.22 61.91
CA LYS A 412 -61.14 13.12 63.32
C LYS A 412 -60.61 11.86 64.00
N MET A 413 -60.55 10.73 63.30
CA MET A 413 -59.97 9.50 63.82
C MET A 413 -58.46 9.65 64.08
N ALA A 414 -57.74 10.33 63.18
CA ALA A 414 -56.31 10.61 63.33
C ALA A 414 -56.01 11.70 64.38
N ALA A 415 -56.92 12.66 64.58
CA ALA A 415 -56.81 13.74 65.57
C ALA A 415 -57.31 13.33 66.98
N GLY A 416 -58.22 12.35 67.08
CA GLY A 416 -58.83 11.87 68.33
C GLY A 416 -58.01 10.80 69.06
N ALA A 417 -58.59 10.18 70.09
CA ALA A 417 -57.95 9.27 71.06
C ALA A 417 -57.24 8.01 70.48
N ASN A 418 -57.32 7.74 69.17
CA ASN A 418 -56.45 6.78 68.49
C ASN A 418 -55.02 7.29 68.25
N ALA A 419 -54.73 8.57 68.48
CA ALA A 419 -53.36 9.10 68.52
C ALA A 419 -52.49 8.41 69.59
N ALA A 420 -53.09 7.97 70.70
CA ALA A 420 -52.43 7.17 71.75
C ALA A 420 -52.15 5.71 71.35
N ARG A 421 -52.58 5.30 70.15
CA ARG A 421 -52.37 3.97 69.56
C ARG A 421 -51.56 4.05 68.26
N ALA A 422 -50.83 5.15 68.02
CA ALA A 422 -49.86 5.25 66.93
C ALA A 422 -49.02 3.96 66.90
N PRO A 423 -49.00 3.20 65.80
CA PRO A 423 -48.50 1.81 65.79
C PRO A 423 -46.97 1.69 65.91
N TYR A 424 -46.28 2.75 66.33
CA TYR A 424 -44.87 2.69 66.71
C TYR A 424 -44.70 2.17 68.15
N SER A 425 -45.46 1.13 68.52
CA SER A 425 -45.00 0.22 69.56
C SER A 425 -44.01 -0.72 68.90
N SER A 426 -42.73 -0.49 69.19
CA SER A 426 -41.57 -1.26 68.78
C SER A 426 -41.77 -2.77 68.97
N GLY A 427 -42.10 -3.48 67.88
CA GLY A 427 -41.73 -4.88 67.71
C GLY A 427 -40.45 -4.94 66.89
N PRO A 428 -39.42 -5.73 67.27
CA PRO A 428 -38.19 -5.81 66.50
C PRO A 428 -38.46 -6.54 65.19
N SER A 429 -38.67 -5.81 64.09
CA SER A 429 -38.48 -6.35 62.75
C SER A 429 -36.98 -6.24 62.45
N SER A 430 -36.25 -7.30 62.81
CA SER A 430 -34.85 -7.45 62.42
C SER A 430 -34.71 -7.26 60.90
N PRO A 431 -33.71 -6.52 60.42
CA PRO A 431 -33.48 -6.40 58.99
C PRO A 431 -33.16 -7.78 58.42
N ILE A 432 -33.93 -8.21 57.43
CA ILE A 432 -33.61 -9.39 56.64
C ILE A 432 -32.50 -8.95 55.69
N SER A 433 -31.26 -9.20 56.09
CA SER A 433 -30.12 -9.16 55.17
C SER A 433 -30.35 -10.22 54.08
N PRO A 434 -30.11 -9.92 52.79
CA PRO A 434 -30.22 -10.93 51.74
C PRO A 434 -29.14 -11.99 51.96
N THR A 435 -29.58 -13.21 52.23
CA THR A 435 -28.72 -14.40 52.27
C THR A 435 -28.20 -14.69 50.87
N THR A 436 -26.95 -14.34 50.60
CA THR A 436 -26.21 -14.87 49.45
C THR A 436 -25.80 -16.30 49.75
N GLN A 437 -26.43 -17.28 49.09
CA GLN A 437 -25.82 -18.60 48.94
C GLN A 437 -24.76 -18.52 47.85
N LYS A 438 -23.49 -18.48 48.25
CA LYS A 438 -22.40 -19.06 47.45
C LYS A 438 -21.39 -19.72 48.38
N GLN A 439 -21.23 -21.01 48.13
CA GLN A 439 -20.41 -21.97 48.85
C GLN A 439 -18.91 -21.58 48.78
N ALA A 440 -18.20 -21.82 49.87
CA ALA A 440 -16.84 -21.34 50.15
C ALA A 440 -15.72 -22.23 49.58
N SER A 441 -14.56 -21.62 49.28
CA SER A 441 -13.21 -22.09 49.71
C SER A 441 -12.12 -20.99 49.56
N ILE A 442 -11.82 -20.33 50.69
CA ILE A 442 -10.52 -19.95 51.32
C ILE A 442 -9.24 -19.90 50.43
N GLY A 443 -8.34 -18.88 50.49
CA GLY A 443 -8.28 -17.68 51.35
C GLY A 443 -6.98 -16.85 51.27
N LEU A 444 -6.96 -15.74 52.08
CA LEU A 444 -5.84 -15.06 52.81
C LEU A 444 -4.67 -14.43 51.98
N ILE A 445 -4.12 -13.20 52.17
CA ILE A 445 -4.09 -12.16 53.25
C ILE A 445 -3.66 -10.77 52.66
N GLY A 446 -4.17 -9.67 53.23
CA GLY A 446 -3.49 -8.37 53.47
C GLY A 446 -3.53 -7.31 52.33
N GLU A 447 -3.56 -5.99 52.54
CA GLU A 447 -3.65 -5.07 53.68
C GLU A 447 -3.82 -3.64 53.07
N ALA A 448 -4.48 -2.73 53.80
CA ALA A 448 -4.41 -1.25 53.71
C ALA A 448 -4.82 -0.47 52.41
N ALA A 449 -5.80 0.42 52.59
CA ALA A 449 -6.06 1.64 51.79
C ALA A 449 -4.99 2.74 52.14
N PRO A 450 -4.88 3.94 51.49
CA PRO A 450 -6.04 4.77 51.09
C PRO A 450 -5.88 5.84 49.94
N VAL A 451 -7.01 6.49 49.64
CA VAL A 451 -7.27 7.85 49.07
C VAL A 451 -6.83 8.20 47.64
N ALA A 452 -7.79 8.58 46.76
CA ALA A 452 -7.98 9.97 46.29
C ALA A 452 -9.01 10.14 45.14
N GLU A 453 -9.99 11.00 45.43
CA GLU A 453 -10.64 12.03 44.60
C GLU A 453 -11.28 11.72 43.23
N THR A 454 -12.61 11.85 43.26
CA THR A 454 -13.51 12.13 42.15
C THR A 454 -13.43 13.59 41.68
N LYS A 455 -13.43 13.81 40.36
CA LYS A 455 -14.10 14.95 39.73
C LYS A 455 -14.86 14.49 38.48
N ALA A 456 -16.17 14.68 38.53
CA ALA A 456 -17.12 14.59 37.43
C ALA A 456 -17.03 15.84 36.54
N VAL A 457 -17.34 15.73 35.25
CA VAL A 457 -18.25 16.65 34.51
C VAL A 457 -18.87 15.93 33.29
N GLU A 458 -20.21 15.90 33.32
CA GLU A 458 -21.25 15.86 32.27
C GLU A 458 -21.06 15.16 30.92
N ALA A 459 -21.93 14.16 30.73
CA ALA A 459 -22.53 13.83 29.45
C ALA A 459 -23.76 14.72 29.20
N ALA A 460 -23.85 15.30 28.00
CA ALA A 460 -25.09 15.80 27.43
C ALA A 460 -25.38 14.99 26.16
N GLN A 461 -26.56 14.38 26.16
CA GLN A 461 -27.11 13.53 25.12
C GLN A 461 -28.13 14.36 24.33
N GLU A 462 -27.99 14.41 23.01
CA GLU A 462 -29.10 14.78 22.11
C GLU A 462 -29.38 13.66 21.11
N GLN A 463 -30.68 13.46 20.89
CA GLN A 463 -31.31 12.42 20.09
C GLN A 463 -30.99 12.57 18.60
N GLY A 464 -30.93 11.42 17.91
CA GLY A 464 -30.59 11.30 16.51
C GLY A 464 -31.71 11.58 15.52
N VAL A 465 -31.35 11.54 14.23
CA VAL A 465 -32.25 11.36 13.08
C VAL A 465 -31.49 10.66 11.93
N THR A 466 -32.04 9.49 11.55
CA THR A 466 -32.09 8.79 10.25
C THR A 466 -30.85 8.61 9.34
N ALA A 467 -30.52 7.33 9.15
CA ALA A 467 -30.26 6.62 7.89
C ALA A 467 -29.84 7.41 6.63
N ALA A 468 -28.61 7.15 6.15
CA ALA A 468 -28.30 7.03 4.73
C ALA A 468 -27.06 6.14 4.53
N HIS A 469 -27.23 5.01 3.85
CA HIS A 469 -26.12 4.21 3.31
C HIS A 469 -25.35 5.04 2.26
N PRO A 470 -24.01 5.03 2.25
CA PRO A 470 -23.26 5.37 1.05
C PRO A 470 -23.11 4.12 0.15
N ALA A 471 -23.61 4.24 -1.08
CA ALA A 471 -23.40 3.29 -2.17
C ALA A 471 -21.94 3.32 -2.67
N PRO A 472 -21.43 2.24 -3.28
CA PRO A 472 -20.03 2.13 -3.69
C PRO A 472 -19.68 3.06 -4.85
N LEU A 473 -18.45 3.58 -4.81
CA LEU A 473 -17.84 4.46 -5.81
C LEU A 473 -17.86 3.80 -7.20
N LYS A 474 -18.58 4.42 -8.13
CA LYS A 474 -18.46 4.19 -9.57
C LYS A 474 -17.39 5.13 -10.12
N ILE A 475 -16.43 4.56 -10.83
CA ILE A 475 -15.48 5.31 -11.66
C ILE A 475 -16.19 5.60 -12.98
N GLU A 476 -16.47 6.87 -13.25
CA GLU A 476 -16.92 7.31 -14.57
C GLU A 476 -15.70 7.67 -15.45
N GLU A 477 -15.60 6.98 -16.59
CA GLU A 477 -14.80 7.39 -17.73
C GLU A 477 -15.41 8.65 -18.38
N GLY A 478 -14.62 9.73 -18.46
CA GLY A 478 -14.94 10.93 -19.22
C GLY A 478 -14.06 11.05 -20.47
N VAL A 479 -14.67 10.90 -21.64
CA VAL A 479 -14.09 11.17 -22.98
C VAL A 479 -14.58 12.53 -23.50
N THR A 480 -13.67 13.36 -24.00
CA THR A 480 -13.84 14.23 -25.19
C THR A 480 -12.43 14.40 -25.79
N GLY A 481 -12.09 14.33 -27.09
CA GLY A 481 -12.72 14.21 -28.42
C GLY A 481 -11.61 14.69 -29.39
N GLY A 482 -11.44 14.33 -30.66
CA GLY A 482 -12.03 13.39 -31.62
C GLY A 482 -11.32 13.65 -32.97
N LYS A 483 -11.17 12.63 -33.83
CA LYS A 483 -11.26 12.80 -35.29
C LYS A 483 -11.49 11.44 -35.97
N THR A 484 -12.54 11.44 -36.78
CA THR A 484 -13.19 10.40 -37.57
C THR A 484 -12.35 9.84 -38.72
N VAL A 485 -12.45 8.52 -39.00
CA VAL A 485 -12.77 7.98 -40.36
C VAL A 485 -13.37 6.56 -40.26
N ALA A 486 -14.15 6.19 -41.27
CA ALA A 486 -15.20 5.18 -41.33
C ALA A 486 -14.79 3.68 -41.43
N SER A 487 -15.71 2.81 -41.02
CA SER A 487 -15.74 1.35 -41.27
C SER A 487 -15.85 0.97 -42.76
N PRO A 488 -15.54 -0.29 -43.10
CA PRO A 488 -16.62 -1.15 -43.58
C PRO A 488 -16.67 -2.57 -42.96
N THR A 489 -17.86 -3.14 -43.15
CA THR A 489 -18.48 -4.38 -42.67
C THR A 489 -17.78 -5.70 -43.01
N ALA A 490 -18.05 -6.68 -42.14
CA ALA A 490 -17.65 -8.10 -42.14
C ALA A 490 -18.11 -8.94 -43.35
N VAL A 491 -17.35 -10.01 -43.65
CA VAL A 491 -17.82 -11.21 -44.36
C VAL A 491 -17.14 -12.45 -43.76
N ALA A 492 -17.94 -13.42 -43.32
CA ALA A 492 -17.54 -14.78 -42.95
C ALA A 492 -17.67 -15.73 -44.16
N PRO A 493 -17.00 -16.90 -44.19
CA PRO A 493 -17.43 -18.00 -45.04
C PRO A 493 -17.92 -19.21 -44.20
N SER A 494 -19.10 -19.69 -44.59
CA SER A 494 -19.68 -20.98 -44.19
C SER A 494 -19.37 -22.05 -45.25
N ALA A 495 -19.37 -23.30 -44.81
CA ALA A 495 -18.99 -24.51 -45.53
C ALA A 495 -20.05 -25.04 -46.54
N THR A 496 -19.57 -25.80 -47.55
CA THR A 496 -20.18 -26.93 -48.31
C THR A 496 -19.28 -27.18 -49.55
N GLY A 497 -18.91 -28.36 -50.06
CA GLY A 497 -19.13 -29.79 -49.76
C GLY A 497 -18.87 -30.62 -51.05
N ALA A 498 -18.38 -31.87 -50.88
CA ALA A 498 -18.46 -33.05 -51.78
C ALA A 498 -17.51 -33.21 -53.01
N VAL A 499 -17.01 -34.38 -53.46
CA VAL A 499 -17.00 -35.83 -53.04
C VAL A 499 -15.99 -36.61 -53.95
N VAL A 500 -15.67 -37.87 -53.58
CA VAL A 500 -15.10 -39.07 -54.30
C VAL A 500 -13.71 -39.47 -53.74
N GLY A 501 -13.55 -40.49 -52.88
CA GLY A 501 -13.58 -41.97 -53.13
C GLY A 501 -12.12 -42.46 -53.32
N THR A 502 -11.51 -43.48 -52.70
CA THR A 502 -11.94 -44.79 -52.17
C THR A 502 -10.80 -45.44 -51.36
N ASP A 503 -11.15 -46.04 -50.22
CA ASP A 503 -10.81 -47.41 -49.77
C ASP A 503 -9.40 -47.85 -49.24
N LYS A 504 -9.48 -48.75 -48.23
CA LYS A 504 -8.52 -49.73 -47.67
C LYS A 504 -7.60 -49.39 -46.47
N THR A 505 -8.12 -49.71 -45.29
CA THR A 505 -7.63 -50.71 -44.29
C THR A 505 -6.21 -51.29 -44.46
N THR A 506 -5.32 -51.10 -43.47
CA THR A 506 -4.67 -52.17 -42.65
C THR A 506 -3.64 -51.62 -41.66
N MET A 507 -3.70 -52.08 -40.42
CA MET A 507 -2.70 -51.95 -39.34
C MET A 507 -1.71 -53.14 -39.38
N PRO A 508 -0.61 -53.13 -38.58
CA PRO A 508 0.73 -53.61 -38.97
C PRO A 508 1.07 -55.03 -38.47
N PRO A 509 2.33 -55.47 -38.66
CA PRO A 509 3.17 -55.75 -37.48
C PRO A 509 4.65 -55.28 -37.66
N VAL A 510 5.26 -54.72 -36.61
CA VAL A 510 6.26 -55.36 -35.72
C VAL A 510 7.55 -55.78 -36.43
N GLU A 511 8.59 -54.97 -36.24
CA GLU A 511 9.91 -55.38 -35.72
C GLU A 511 10.53 -54.22 -34.94
#